data_AF-A0A0W7WGD9-F1
#
_entry.id   AF-A0A0W7WGD9-F1
#
_cell.length_a   1.000
_cell.length_b   1.000
_cell.length_c   1.000
_cell.angle_alpha   90.00
_cell.angle_beta   90.00
_cell.angle_gamma   90.00
#
_symmetry.space_group_name_H-M   'P 1'
#
loop_
_entity.id
_entity.type
_entity.pdbx_description
1 polymer ?
#
loop_
_entity_poly.entity_id
_entity_poly.type
_entity_poly.pdbx_seq_one_letter_code
_entity_poly.pdbx_strand_id
1 'polypeptide(L)'
;MHDRGPLIYLVHDNEQSAFDTALYSVRRYGGSLVAVESGEKRSHAGQDPNRNFAINASDAATCRDMVTKPAPEFTEIMRALNPDRQSFFLTLHNNDDGYSGGGGLGTINVERPSSIMQGMPAPQSASDTDDALLIAGIEPFGANKHARAVTDHMHEAGYHVIYELVKSSNNDCSFSNFVVLNNLGDYYNIETQHGHTAQQKQILDHLMAYLRFRPQNQEVK
;
A
#
# COMPACT_ATOMS: atom_id res chain seq x y z
N MET A 1 15.06 -15.46 -3.78
CA MET A 1 15.87 -14.23 -3.91
C MET A 1 15.37 -13.56 -5.17
N HIS A 2 15.01 -12.27 -5.10
CA HIS A 2 14.39 -11.57 -6.22
C HIS A 2 15.48 -10.93 -7.08
N ASP A 3 15.68 -11.46 -8.29
CA ASP A 3 16.68 -10.94 -9.24
C ASP A 3 16.17 -9.70 -10.01
N ARG A 4 14.87 -9.42 -9.92
CA ARG A 4 14.20 -8.25 -10.46
C ARG A 4 13.67 -7.46 -9.29
N GLY A 5 14.00 -6.17 -9.21
CA GLY A 5 13.59 -5.29 -8.10
C GLY A 5 12.06 -5.15 -7.94
N PRO A 6 11.60 -4.47 -6.88
CA PRO A 6 10.17 -4.36 -6.58
C PRO A 6 9.39 -3.61 -7.67
N LEU A 7 8.13 -3.98 -7.87
CA LEU A 7 7.16 -3.18 -8.61
C LEU A 7 6.34 -2.35 -7.63
N ILE A 8 6.43 -1.03 -7.74
CA ILE A 8 5.74 -0.08 -6.88
C ILE A 8 4.61 0.60 -7.65
N TYR A 9 3.45 0.74 -7.02
CA TYR A 9 2.29 1.44 -7.54
C TYR A 9 2.03 2.71 -6.73
N LEU A 10 1.97 3.85 -7.41
CA LEU A 10 1.52 5.13 -6.86
C LEU A 10 0.20 5.47 -7.54
N VAL A 11 -0.90 5.31 -6.80
CA VAL A 11 -2.25 5.56 -7.31
C VAL A 11 -2.72 6.99 -7.05
N HIS A 12 -1.94 7.78 -6.32
CA HIS A 12 -2.13 9.21 -6.10
C HIS A 12 -0.84 9.95 -6.48
N ASP A 13 -0.93 10.98 -7.31
CA ASP A 13 0.22 11.77 -7.76
C ASP A 13 0.53 12.97 -6.86
N ASN A 14 -0.38 13.35 -5.97
CA ASN A 14 -0.20 14.46 -5.02
C ASN A 14 0.61 14.08 -3.76
N GLU A 15 1.32 12.94 -3.78
CA GLU A 15 2.02 12.34 -2.64
C GLU A 15 3.54 12.33 -2.90
N GLN A 16 4.15 13.52 -2.81
CA GLN A 16 5.56 13.72 -3.21
C GLN A 16 6.55 12.85 -2.41
N SER A 17 6.33 12.64 -1.11
CA SER A 17 7.20 11.79 -0.30
C SER A 17 7.16 10.33 -0.77
N ALA A 18 5.97 9.83 -1.15
CA ALA A 18 5.78 8.52 -1.75
C ALA A 18 6.50 8.40 -3.10
N PHE A 19 6.41 9.43 -3.95
CA PHE A 19 7.14 9.47 -5.22
C PHE A 19 8.67 9.44 -5.04
N ASP A 20 9.20 10.27 -4.14
CA ASP A 20 10.64 10.30 -3.83
C ASP A 20 11.14 8.96 -3.25
N THR A 21 10.32 8.31 -2.44
CA THR A 21 10.62 6.98 -1.87
C THR A 21 10.57 5.89 -2.94
N ALA A 22 9.63 5.96 -3.89
CA ALA A 22 9.59 5.05 -5.04
C ALA A 22 10.85 5.17 -5.91
N LEU A 23 11.27 6.40 -6.23
CA LEU A 23 12.52 6.63 -6.98
C LEU A 23 13.75 6.13 -6.23
N TYR A 24 13.79 6.33 -4.91
CA TYR A 24 14.82 5.76 -4.05
C TYR A 24 14.83 4.22 -4.14
N SER A 25 13.67 3.58 -4.06
CA SER A 25 13.53 2.13 -4.18
C SER A 25 14.08 1.62 -5.51
N VAL A 26 13.65 2.25 -6.62
CA VAL A 26 14.10 1.85 -7.96
C VAL A 26 15.62 2.02 -8.10
N ARG A 27 16.18 3.11 -7.57
CA ARG A 27 17.63 3.33 -7.59
C ARG A 27 18.39 2.33 -6.73
N ARG A 28 17.85 1.97 -5.55
CA ARG A 28 18.53 1.13 -4.56
C ARG A 28 18.36 -0.36 -4.83
N TYR A 29 17.18 -0.80 -5.24
CA TYR A 29 16.82 -2.21 -5.38
C TYR A 29 16.57 -2.62 -6.85
N GLY A 30 16.56 -1.66 -7.77
CA GLY A 30 16.07 -1.85 -9.14
C GLY A 30 14.55 -1.93 -9.18
N GLY A 31 14.01 -2.52 -10.25
CA GLY A 31 12.56 -2.74 -10.37
C GLY A 31 11.89 -1.66 -11.20
N SER A 32 10.62 -1.37 -10.90
CA SER A 32 9.80 -0.48 -11.72
C SER A 32 8.76 0.26 -10.89
N LEU A 33 8.34 1.41 -11.42
CA LEU A 33 7.33 2.28 -10.84
C LEU A 33 6.18 2.42 -11.84
N VAL A 34 4.95 2.24 -11.35
CA VAL A 34 3.71 2.58 -12.05
C VAL A 34 3.07 3.73 -11.27
N ALA A 35 3.01 4.91 -11.89
CA ALA A 35 2.39 6.09 -11.30
C ALA A 35 1.15 6.49 -12.11
N VAL A 36 0.05 6.79 -11.41
CA VAL A 36 -1.19 7.29 -12.00
C VAL A 36 -1.17 8.81 -11.92
N GLU A 37 -1.13 9.46 -13.08
CA GLU A 37 -1.18 10.93 -13.21
C GLU A 37 -2.64 11.42 -13.16
N SER A 38 -2.91 12.33 -12.24
CA SER A 38 -4.21 12.95 -11.96
C SER A 38 -4.16 14.49 -11.90
N GLY A 39 -3.04 15.11 -12.26
CA GLY A 39 -2.84 16.55 -12.26
C GLY A 39 -2.61 17.12 -10.87
N GLU A 40 -1.81 16.44 -10.04
CA GLU A 40 -1.50 16.79 -8.65
C GLU A 40 -2.76 16.78 -7.75
N LYS A 41 -3.67 15.85 -8.01
CA LYS A 41 -4.97 15.77 -7.33
C LYS A 41 -5.23 14.35 -6.86
N ARG A 42 -5.77 14.24 -5.65
CA ARG A 42 -6.28 12.97 -5.10
C ARG A 42 -7.28 12.25 -6.01
N SER A 43 -8.06 13.00 -6.80
CA SER A 43 -9.10 12.42 -7.66
C SER A 43 -9.00 12.92 -9.09
N HIS A 44 -9.27 12.02 -10.04
CA HIS A 44 -9.39 12.32 -11.46
C HIS A 44 -10.86 12.17 -11.90
N ALA A 45 -11.40 13.16 -12.61
CA ALA A 45 -12.80 13.17 -13.06
C ALA A 45 -13.85 12.86 -11.94
N GLY A 46 -13.52 13.23 -10.71
CA GLY A 46 -14.36 12.98 -9.53
C GLY A 46 -14.40 11.51 -9.09
N GLN A 47 -13.36 10.73 -9.36
CA GLN A 47 -13.12 9.42 -8.78
C GLN A 47 -11.70 9.36 -8.20
N ASP A 48 -11.57 8.75 -7.02
CA ASP A 48 -10.28 8.39 -6.44
C ASP A 48 -9.70 7.18 -7.22
N PRO A 49 -8.49 7.26 -7.82
CA PRO A 49 -7.91 6.12 -8.53
C PRO A 49 -7.74 4.88 -7.66
N ASN A 50 -7.50 5.05 -6.35
CA ASN A 50 -7.49 3.99 -5.36
C ASN A 50 -8.90 3.57 -4.92
N ARG A 51 -9.94 3.85 -5.69
CA ARG A 51 -11.31 3.33 -5.52
C ARG A 51 -11.88 2.80 -6.84
N ASN A 52 -11.02 2.59 -7.85
CA ASN A 52 -11.40 2.25 -9.22
C ASN A 52 -11.05 0.81 -9.62
N PHE A 53 -10.84 -0.10 -8.66
CA PHE A 53 -10.46 -1.49 -8.96
C PHE A 53 -11.66 -2.45 -8.90
N ALA A 54 -12.14 -2.90 -10.06
CA ALA A 54 -13.15 -3.96 -10.21
C ALA A 54 -13.09 -4.58 -11.63
N ILE A 55 -13.27 -5.90 -11.74
CA ILE A 55 -13.25 -6.59 -13.05
C ILE A 55 -14.67 -6.69 -13.64
N ASN A 56 -15.68 -6.83 -12.78
CA ASN A 56 -17.06 -6.98 -13.21
C ASN A 56 -18.02 -6.17 -12.31
N ALA A 57 -19.28 -6.05 -12.75
CA ALA A 57 -20.30 -5.29 -12.04
C ALA A 57 -20.62 -5.83 -10.63
N SER A 58 -20.43 -7.14 -10.40
CA SER A 58 -20.63 -7.74 -9.07
C SER A 58 -19.54 -7.32 -8.09
N ASP A 59 -18.28 -7.23 -8.54
CA ASP A 59 -17.17 -6.77 -7.71
C ASP A 59 -17.35 -5.30 -7.31
N ALA A 60 -17.86 -4.49 -8.25
CA ALA A 60 -18.11 -3.07 -8.06
C ALA A 60 -19.37 -2.76 -7.22
N ALA A 61 -20.22 -3.76 -6.92
CA ALA A 61 -21.56 -3.53 -6.39
C ALA A 61 -21.61 -2.80 -5.04
N THR A 62 -20.56 -2.95 -4.22
CA THR A 62 -20.43 -2.29 -2.90
C THR A 62 -19.69 -0.95 -2.98
N CYS A 63 -19.12 -0.62 -4.15
CA CYS A 63 -18.20 0.49 -4.32
C CYS A 63 -18.95 1.71 -4.86
N ARG A 64 -19.17 2.69 -3.98
CA ARG A 64 -20.01 3.88 -4.23
C ARG A 64 -19.82 4.50 -5.62
N ASP A 65 -18.58 4.80 -6.00
CA ASP A 65 -18.30 5.49 -7.26
C ASP A 65 -18.37 4.54 -8.46
N MET A 66 -17.85 3.32 -8.31
CA MET A 66 -17.76 2.31 -9.38
C MET A 66 -19.12 1.73 -9.80
N VAL A 67 -20.15 1.78 -8.95
CA VAL A 67 -21.53 1.44 -9.34
C VAL A 67 -22.04 2.36 -10.46
N THR A 68 -21.69 3.65 -10.41
CA THR A 68 -22.19 4.66 -11.37
C THR A 68 -21.19 4.99 -12.46
N LYS A 69 -19.90 4.74 -12.21
CA LYS A 69 -18.77 5.04 -13.10
C LYS A 69 -17.77 3.87 -13.09
N PRO A 70 -18.13 2.72 -13.70
CA PRO A 70 -17.24 1.56 -13.72
C PRO A 70 -15.98 1.86 -14.52
N ALA A 71 -14.83 1.42 -14.02
CA ALA A 71 -13.52 1.59 -14.66
C ALA A 71 -12.78 0.24 -14.88
N PRO A 72 -13.39 -0.73 -15.60
CA PRO A 72 -12.77 -2.05 -15.80
C PRO A 72 -11.45 -1.95 -16.58
N GLU A 73 -11.36 -1.06 -17.57
CA GLU A 73 -10.13 -0.85 -18.35
C GLU A 73 -8.96 -0.36 -17.48
N PHE A 74 -9.23 0.51 -16.49
CA PHE A 74 -8.21 0.94 -15.53
C PHE A 74 -7.67 -0.25 -14.74
N THR A 75 -8.56 -1.11 -14.24
CA THR A 75 -8.19 -2.33 -13.50
C THR A 75 -7.35 -3.27 -14.37
N GLU A 76 -7.75 -3.46 -15.63
CA GLU A 76 -7.04 -4.32 -16.58
C GLU A 76 -5.64 -3.81 -16.89
N ILE A 77 -5.49 -2.50 -17.13
CA ILE A 77 -4.20 -1.86 -17.37
C ILE A 77 -3.29 -2.00 -16.15
N MET A 78 -3.77 -1.64 -14.95
CA MET A 78 -2.97 -1.72 -13.72
C MET A 78 -2.50 -3.16 -13.45
N ARG A 79 -3.36 -4.15 -13.71
CA ARG A 79 -2.98 -5.58 -13.62
C ARG A 79 -1.94 -5.97 -14.68
N ALA A 80 -2.10 -5.52 -15.92
CA ALA A 80 -1.19 -5.84 -17.03
C ALA A 80 0.21 -5.26 -16.84
N LEU A 81 0.35 -4.19 -16.06
CA LEU A 81 1.63 -3.58 -15.69
C LEU A 81 2.44 -4.38 -14.66
N ASN A 82 1.94 -5.55 -14.22
CA ASN A 82 2.73 -6.59 -13.53
C ASN A 82 3.08 -7.75 -14.48
N PRO A 83 3.85 -7.53 -15.58
CA PRO A 83 4.11 -8.57 -16.58
C PRO A 83 4.88 -9.76 -15.99
N ASP A 84 5.62 -9.51 -14.92
CA ASP A 84 6.49 -10.46 -14.24
C ASP A 84 5.77 -11.33 -13.23
N ARG A 85 4.47 -11.08 -13.01
CA ARG A 85 3.62 -11.77 -12.02
C ARG A 85 4.31 -11.84 -10.66
N GLN A 86 4.82 -10.69 -10.18
CA GLN A 86 5.36 -10.62 -8.83
C GLN A 86 4.27 -11.10 -7.85
N SER A 87 4.66 -11.96 -6.91
CA SER A 87 3.75 -12.55 -5.92
C SER A 87 3.40 -11.59 -4.78
N PHE A 88 3.82 -10.33 -4.87
CA PHE A 88 3.45 -9.27 -3.96
C PHE A 88 3.21 -7.96 -4.72
N PHE A 89 2.48 -7.06 -4.07
CA PHE A 89 2.13 -5.73 -4.54
C PHE A 89 2.53 -4.71 -3.47
N LEU A 90 3.13 -3.61 -3.89
CA LEU A 90 3.58 -2.55 -2.99
C LEU A 90 3.02 -1.21 -3.46
N THR A 91 2.27 -0.53 -2.60
CA THR A 91 1.93 0.90 -2.74
C THR A 91 2.71 1.72 -1.73
N LEU A 92 2.92 2.99 -2.07
CA LEU A 92 3.41 3.99 -1.13
C LEU A 92 2.40 5.12 -1.13
N HIS A 93 2.07 5.63 0.06
CA HIS A 93 1.09 6.68 0.24
C HIS A 93 1.59 7.73 1.23
N ASN A 94 0.99 8.92 1.18
CA ASN A 94 1.21 9.94 2.20
C ASN A 94 -0.08 10.28 2.92
N ASN A 95 0.02 10.34 4.25
CA ASN A 95 -1.07 10.62 5.15
C ASN A 95 -1.01 12.09 5.62
N ASP A 96 -2.14 12.63 6.05
CA ASP A 96 -2.14 13.90 6.78
C ASP A 96 -1.66 13.67 8.23
N ASP A 97 -1.20 14.74 8.87
CA ASP A 97 -0.81 14.72 10.28
C ASP A 97 -2.06 14.63 11.18
N GLY A 98 -2.14 13.56 11.96
CA GLY A 98 -3.24 13.27 12.87
C GLY A 98 -4.49 12.71 12.19
N TYR A 99 -5.45 12.30 13.04
CA TYR A 99 -6.71 11.71 12.58
C TYR A 99 -7.82 12.77 12.48
N SER A 100 -8.30 13.07 11.26
CA SER A 100 -9.49 13.89 11.02
C SER A 100 -10.60 13.13 10.26
N GLY A 101 -11.16 12.08 10.86
CA GLY A 101 -12.27 11.30 10.31
C GLY A 101 -11.83 10.00 9.64
N GLY A 102 -12.78 9.16 9.20
CA GLY A 102 -12.49 7.82 8.69
C GLY A 102 -12.47 7.76 7.16
N GLY A 103 -11.39 7.21 6.59
CA GLY A 103 -11.33 6.73 5.21
C GLY A 103 -11.23 7.81 4.13
N GLY A 104 -10.17 7.74 3.32
CA GLY A 104 -10.08 8.45 2.03
C GLY A 104 -9.63 9.91 2.08
N LEU A 105 -9.13 10.40 3.21
CA LEU A 105 -8.45 11.71 3.32
C LEU A 105 -7.00 11.61 3.80
N GLY A 106 -6.45 10.39 3.92
CA GLY A 106 -5.15 10.22 4.58
C GLY A 106 -5.26 10.35 6.09
N THR A 107 -6.09 9.51 6.72
CA THR A 107 -6.22 9.44 8.19
C THR A 107 -5.98 8.03 8.71
N ILE A 108 -4.94 7.38 8.20
CA ILE A 108 -4.47 6.10 8.71
C ILE A 108 -3.65 6.35 9.96
N ASN A 109 -4.08 5.79 11.09
CA ASN A 109 -3.44 5.94 12.38
C ASN A 109 -3.50 4.62 13.16
N VAL A 110 -2.37 4.20 13.72
CA VAL A 110 -2.22 2.91 14.41
C VAL A 110 -3.07 2.83 15.69
N GLU A 111 -3.39 3.96 16.32
CA GLU A 111 -4.20 4.02 17.54
C GLU A 111 -5.71 4.08 17.26
N ARG A 112 -6.12 4.16 16.00
CA ARG A 112 -7.53 4.29 15.58
C ARG A 112 -8.01 3.04 14.83
N PRO A 113 -8.25 1.92 15.54
CA PRO A 113 -8.80 0.73 14.91
C PRO A 113 -10.22 0.99 14.41
N SER A 114 -10.61 0.26 13.36
CA SER A 114 -11.96 0.20 12.84
C SER A 114 -12.44 -1.25 12.80
N SER A 115 -13.65 -1.49 12.27
CA SER A 115 -14.15 -2.85 12.07
C SER A 115 -13.34 -3.65 11.02
N ILE A 116 -12.50 -2.97 10.24
CA ILE A 116 -11.72 -3.55 9.15
C ILE A 116 -10.22 -3.32 9.29
N MET A 117 -9.78 -2.31 10.06
CA MET A 117 -8.37 -2.01 10.28
C MET A 117 -8.00 -2.22 11.74
N GLN A 118 -6.95 -2.99 11.99
CA GLN A 118 -6.38 -3.24 13.30
C GLN A 118 -4.95 -2.70 13.36
N GLY A 119 -4.72 -1.68 14.18
CA GLY A 119 -3.38 -1.20 14.46
C GLY A 119 -2.59 -2.14 15.37
N MET A 120 -1.30 -2.28 15.09
CA MET A 120 -0.34 -3.08 15.82
C MET A 120 0.85 -2.19 16.18
N PRO A 121 0.79 -1.48 17.31
CA PRO A 121 1.85 -0.58 17.68
C PRO A 121 3.13 -1.34 18.02
N ALA A 122 4.27 -0.89 17.49
CA ALA A 122 5.57 -1.44 17.84
C ALA A 122 5.90 -1.10 19.32
N PRO A 123 6.25 -2.09 20.16
CA PRO A 123 6.37 -1.90 21.62
C PRO A 123 7.42 -0.88 22.08
N GLN A 124 8.43 -0.59 21.27
CA GLN A 124 9.55 0.31 21.60
C GLN A 124 9.74 1.41 20.54
N SER A 125 8.69 1.75 19.81
CA SER A 125 8.80 2.70 18.71
C SER A 125 8.93 4.15 19.19
N ALA A 126 9.78 4.91 18.49
CA ALA A 126 9.77 6.37 18.47
C ALA A 126 9.18 6.92 17.16
N SER A 127 8.61 6.05 16.31
CA SER A 127 7.94 6.41 15.06
C SER A 127 6.63 7.11 15.36
N ASP A 128 6.21 7.99 14.46
CA ASP A 128 4.88 8.55 14.52
C ASP A 128 3.83 7.45 14.33
N THR A 129 2.68 7.58 15.00
CA THR A 129 1.55 6.64 14.89
C THR A 129 0.85 6.69 13.53
N ASP A 130 1.09 7.73 12.75
CA ASP A 130 0.65 7.87 11.36
C ASP A 130 1.64 7.26 10.36
N ASP A 131 2.85 6.86 10.82
CA ASP A 131 3.87 6.19 10.03
C ASP A 131 3.83 4.67 10.27
N ALA A 132 3.30 3.92 9.30
CA ALA A 132 3.10 2.47 9.45
C ALA A 132 3.23 1.70 8.14
N LEU A 133 3.58 0.42 8.27
CA LEU A 133 3.34 -0.56 7.22
C LEU A 133 1.89 -1.07 7.32
N LEU A 134 1.09 -0.88 6.29
CA LEU A 134 -0.21 -1.54 6.15
C LEU A 134 -0.06 -2.84 5.35
N ILE A 135 -0.65 -3.90 5.87
CA ILE A 135 -0.79 -5.21 5.23
C ILE A 135 -2.25 -5.62 5.19
N ALA A 136 -2.67 -6.38 4.18
CA ALA A 136 -4.07 -6.76 4.00
C ALA A 136 -4.24 -8.28 3.82
N GLY A 137 -5.37 -8.83 4.27
CA GLY A 137 -5.68 -10.25 4.12
C GLY A 137 -7.13 -10.61 4.40
N ILE A 138 -7.55 -11.80 3.95
CA ILE A 138 -8.95 -12.28 4.09
C ILE A 138 -9.27 -12.92 5.45
N GLU A 139 -8.24 -13.39 6.16
CA GLU A 139 -8.40 -14.01 7.48
C GLU A 139 -8.17 -12.98 8.59
N PRO A 140 -8.75 -13.12 9.79
CA PRO A 140 -8.37 -12.29 10.93
C PRO A 140 -6.86 -12.38 11.23
N PHE A 141 -6.25 -11.29 11.69
CA PHE A 141 -4.81 -11.20 11.95
C PHE A 141 -4.26 -12.38 12.79
N GLY A 142 -4.97 -12.78 13.85
CA GLY A 142 -4.59 -13.89 14.71
C GLY A 142 -4.56 -15.27 14.02
N ALA A 143 -5.22 -15.42 12.88
CA ALA A 143 -5.17 -16.62 12.06
C ALA A 143 -4.08 -16.52 10.97
N ASN A 144 -3.85 -15.32 10.41
CA ASN A 144 -2.91 -15.08 9.33
C ASN A 144 -1.42 -15.14 9.78
N LYS A 145 -0.77 -16.30 9.57
CA LYS A 145 0.63 -16.54 9.96
C LYS A 145 1.61 -15.61 9.25
N HIS A 146 1.37 -15.30 7.98
CA HIS A 146 2.24 -14.42 7.21
C HIS A 146 2.19 -13.00 7.73
N ALA A 147 0.98 -12.48 7.98
CA ALA A 147 0.79 -11.16 8.56
C ALA A 147 1.53 -11.02 9.90
N ARG A 148 1.44 -12.03 10.78
CA ARG A 148 2.20 -12.03 12.04
C ARG A 148 3.71 -12.00 11.82
N ALA A 149 4.22 -12.81 10.89
CA ALA A 149 5.66 -12.84 10.60
C ALA A 149 6.18 -11.49 10.04
N VAL A 150 5.39 -10.81 9.20
CA VAL A 150 5.72 -9.46 8.74
C VAL A 150 5.69 -8.49 9.93
N THR A 151 4.64 -8.53 10.74
CA THR A 151 4.51 -7.66 11.92
C THR A 151 5.67 -7.82 12.88
N ASP A 152 6.05 -9.06 13.21
CA ASP A 152 7.17 -9.34 14.12
C ASP A 152 8.47 -8.72 13.59
N HIS A 153 8.78 -8.89 12.29
CA HIS A 153 9.96 -8.29 11.65
C HIS A 153 9.94 -6.75 11.71
N MET A 154 8.79 -6.14 11.43
CA MET A 154 8.68 -4.67 11.47
C MET A 154 8.75 -4.14 12.91
N HIS A 155 8.19 -4.86 13.88
CA HIS A 155 8.25 -4.52 15.30
C HIS A 155 9.67 -4.63 15.85
N GLU A 156 10.44 -5.63 15.45
CA GLU A 156 11.88 -5.74 15.77
C GLU A 156 12.68 -4.53 15.24
N ALA A 157 12.25 -3.96 14.12
CA ALA A 157 12.81 -2.73 13.56
C ALA A 157 12.21 -1.44 14.16
N GLY A 158 11.23 -1.55 15.06
CA GLY A 158 10.61 -0.41 15.73
C GLY A 158 9.52 0.29 14.91
N TYR A 159 8.93 -0.33 13.88
CA TYR A 159 7.89 0.29 13.05
C TYR A 159 6.51 -0.29 13.34
N HIS A 160 5.50 0.59 13.35
CA HIS A 160 4.12 0.18 13.51
C HIS A 160 3.60 -0.56 12.27
N VAL A 161 2.59 -1.40 12.49
CA VAL A 161 1.90 -2.10 11.40
C VAL A 161 0.39 -1.92 11.54
N ILE A 162 -0.33 -1.86 10.43
CA ILE A 162 -1.78 -1.87 10.38
C ILE A 162 -2.23 -3.08 9.56
N TYR A 163 -3.18 -3.84 10.08
CA TYR A 163 -3.76 -4.98 9.40
C TYR A 163 -5.16 -4.64 8.89
N GLU A 164 -5.34 -4.71 7.57
CA GLU A 164 -6.65 -4.60 6.93
C GLU A 164 -7.26 -5.99 6.70
N LEU A 165 -8.41 -6.23 7.34
CA LEU A 165 -9.25 -7.42 7.12
C LEU A 165 -10.20 -7.18 5.95
N VAL A 166 -9.92 -7.85 4.83
CA VAL A 166 -10.64 -7.71 3.58
C VAL A 166 -11.71 -8.79 3.43
N LYS A 167 -12.93 -8.38 3.05
CA LYS A 167 -14.07 -9.25 2.77
C LYS A 167 -14.85 -8.69 1.59
N SER A 168 -15.50 -9.54 0.80
CA SER A 168 -16.36 -9.03 -0.29
C SER A 168 -17.44 -8.06 0.21
N SER A 169 -17.91 -8.22 1.46
CA SER A 169 -18.90 -7.33 2.08
C SER A 169 -18.37 -5.95 2.48
N ASN A 170 -17.06 -5.75 2.56
CA ASN A 170 -16.43 -4.46 2.87
C ASN A 170 -15.53 -3.96 1.72
N ASN A 171 -15.70 -4.51 0.51
CA ASN A 171 -14.94 -4.10 -0.65
C ASN A 171 -15.24 -2.64 -0.99
N ASP A 172 -14.22 -1.81 -0.89
CA ASP A 172 -14.26 -0.40 -1.27
C ASP A 172 -13.62 -0.13 -2.65
N CYS A 173 -13.25 -1.18 -3.39
CA CYS A 173 -12.59 -1.11 -4.69
C CYS A 173 -11.22 -0.41 -4.66
N SER A 174 -10.56 -0.39 -3.50
CA SER A 174 -9.15 -0.04 -3.40
C SER A 174 -8.24 -1.12 -3.97
N PHE A 175 -6.99 -0.74 -4.21
CA PHE A 175 -6.01 -1.66 -4.76
C PHE A 175 -5.70 -2.82 -3.80
N SER A 176 -5.67 -2.56 -2.49
CA SER A 176 -5.52 -3.60 -1.46
C SER A 176 -6.62 -4.66 -1.56
N ASN A 177 -7.89 -4.20 -1.58
CA ASN A 177 -9.04 -5.07 -1.71
C ASN A 177 -9.02 -5.86 -3.02
N PHE A 178 -8.65 -5.23 -4.12
CA PHE A 178 -8.53 -5.91 -5.41
C PHE A 178 -7.49 -7.03 -5.38
N VAL A 179 -6.29 -6.76 -4.89
CA VAL A 179 -5.21 -7.75 -4.79
C VAL A 179 -5.62 -8.93 -3.92
N VAL A 180 -6.19 -8.65 -2.75
CA VAL A 180 -6.55 -9.67 -1.75
C VAL A 180 -7.76 -10.50 -2.19
N LEU A 181 -8.85 -9.88 -2.65
CA LEU A 181 -10.06 -10.60 -3.07
C LEU A 181 -9.85 -11.44 -4.34
N ASN A 182 -8.89 -11.07 -5.19
CA ASN A 182 -8.55 -11.82 -6.39
C ASN A 182 -7.36 -12.77 -6.20
N ASN A 183 -6.84 -12.90 -4.98
CA ASN A 183 -5.72 -13.79 -4.64
C ASN A 183 -4.50 -13.60 -5.58
N LEU A 184 -4.14 -12.33 -5.83
CA LEU A 184 -3.06 -12.00 -6.76
C LEU A 184 -1.67 -12.13 -6.10
N GLY A 185 -1.60 -11.95 -4.78
CA GLY A 185 -0.36 -11.99 -4.02
C GLY A 185 -0.50 -11.29 -2.66
N ASP A 186 0.61 -11.15 -1.98
CA ASP A 186 0.68 -10.36 -0.74
C ASP A 186 0.55 -8.87 -1.05
N TYR A 187 -0.17 -8.13 -0.20
CA TYR A 187 -0.32 -6.69 -0.34
C TYR A 187 0.40 -5.94 0.78
N TYR A 188 1.22 -4.97 0.38
CA TYR A 188 1.92 -4.05 1.26
C TYR A 188 1.63 -2.62 0.86
N ASN A 189 1.47 -1.76 1.85
CA ASN A 189 1.34 -0.34 1.66
C ASN A 189 2.14 0.39 2.74
N ILE A 190 2.96 1.36 2.36
CA ILE A 190 3.69 2.18 3.34
C ILE A 190 3.02 3.54 3.42
N GLU A 191 2.41 3.80 4.56
CA GLU A 191 1.73 5.03 4.91
C GLU A 191 2.64 5.85 5.82
N THR A 192 2.96 7.08 5.42
CA THR A 192 3.70 8.02 6.27
C THR A 192 3.18 9.43 6.08
N GLN A 193 3.34 10.29 7.08
CA GLN A 193 2.91 11.68 6.96
C GLN A 193 3.61 12.41 5.80
N HIS A 194 2.95 13.43 5.25
CA HIS A 194 3.57 14.33 4.29
C HIS A 194 4.87 14.92 4.85
N GLY A 195 5.97 14.77 4.11
CA GLY A 195 7.31 15.23 4.53
C GLY A 195 8.13 14.18 5.27
N HIS A 196 7.56 13.04 5.67
CA HIS A 196 8.27 11.95 6.36
C HIS A 196 9.00 11.01 5.38
N THR A 197 9.60 11.58 4.34
CA THR A 197 10.30 10.82 3.28
C THR A 197 11.42 9.94 3.84
N ALA A 198 12.13 10.39 4.88
CA ALA A 198 13.21 9.61 5.48
C ALA A 198 12.68 8.35 6.18
N GLN A 199 11.59 8.49 6.94
CA GLN A 199 10.90 7.41 7.64
C GLN A 199 10.32 6.41 6.63
N GLN A 200 9.66 6.88 5.57
CA GLN A 200 9.10 6.02 4.53
C GLN A 200 10.17 5.16 3.85
N LYS A 201 11.35 5.74 3.58
CA LYS A 201 12.52 5.01 3.05
C LYS A 201 13.03 3.95 4.01
N GLN A 202 13.03 4.21 5.31
CA GLN A 202 13.46 3.22 6.30
C GLN A 202 12.47 2.06 6.41
N ILE A 203 11.16 2.34 6.48
CA ILE A 203 10.12 1.30 6.48
C ILE A 203 10.25 0.44 5.21
N LEU A 204 10.44 1.08 4.05
CA LEU A 204 10.71 0.41 2.78
C LEU A 204 11.94 -0.50 2.89
N ASP A 205 13.08 -0.01 3.40
CA ASP A 205 14.30 -0.80 3.51
C ASP A 205 14.11 -2.05 4.38
N HIS A 206 13.37 -1.93 5.48
CA HIS A 206 13.03 -3.07 6.35
C HIS A 206 12.09 -4.06 5.67
N LEU A 207 11.08 -3.59 4.93
CA LEU A 207 10.21 -4.45 4.13
C LEU A 207 11.00 -5.17 3.03
N MET A 208 11.88 -4.46 2.32
CA MET A 208 12.73 -5.05 1.27
C MET A 208 13.66 -6.13 1.85
N ALA A 209 14.21 -5.91 3.04
CA ALA A 209 15.01 -6.92 3.74
C ALA A 209 14.17 -8.17 4.10
N TYR A 210 12.94 -7.99 4.61
CA TYR A 210 12.01 -9.09 4.89
C TYR A 210 11.72 -9.91 3.62
N LEU A 211 11.44 -9.22 2.51
CA LEU A 211 11.19 -9.79 1.19
C LEU A 211 12.46 -10.30 0.49
N ARG A 212 13.63 -10.20 1.13
CA ARG A 212 14.92 -10.70 0.62
C ARG A 212 15.37 -10.04 -0.68
N PHE A 213 15.03 -8.77 -0.87
CA PHE A 213 15.69 -7.91 -1.85
C PHE A 213 17.07 -7.51 -1.34
N ARG A 214 18.01 -7.33 -2.26
CA ARG A 214 19.34 -6.81 -1.94
C ARG A 214 19.52 -5.44 -2.61
N PRO A 215 20.11 -4.47 -1.91
CA PRO A 215 20.57 -3.26 -2.56
C PRO A 215 21.49 -3.60 -3.72
N GLN A 216 21.29 -2.97 -4.87
CA GLN A 216 22.22 -3.01 -5.96
C GLN A 216 23.43 -2.16 -5.58
N ASN A 217 24.62 -2.76 -5.59
CA ASN A 217 25.88 -2.02 -5.44
C ASN A 217 26.14 -1.22 -6.72
N GLN A 218 25.41 -0.12 -6.91
CA GLN A 218 25.74 0.85 -7.93
C GLN A 218 26.22 2.12 -7.23
N GLU A 219 27.55 2.25 -7.12
CA GLU A 219 28.17 3.57 -7.04
C GLU A 219 27.76 4.32 -8.31
N VAL A 220 26.78 5.22 -8.17
CA VAL A 220 26.47 6.18 -9.22
C VAL A 220 27.58 7.21 -9.19
N LYS A 221 28.49 7.13 -10.17
CA LYS A 221 29.45 8.19 -10.47
C LYS A 221 28.73 9.45 -10.97
#